data_AF-A0A7X2S268-F1
#
_entry.id   AF-A0A7X2S268-F1
#
_cell.length_a   1.000
_cell.length_b   1.000
_cell.length_c   1.000
_cell.angle_alpha   90.00
_cell.angle_beta   90.00
_cell.angle_gamma   90.00
#
_symmetry.space_group_name_H-M   'P 1'
#
loop_
_entity.id
_entity.type
_entity.pdbx_description
1 polymer ?
#
loop_
_entity_poly.entity_id
_entity_poly.type
_entity_poly.pdbx_seq_one_letter_code
_entity_poly.pdbx_strand_id
1 'polypeptide(L)'
;MIAKTGETMKIAAAAAIAALLFLCYMFWEAHRNRLRRLNLEYADFPAEHGTLTILFISDIHRRSISDKLLRGLPQKPDVICIGGDLTEKGVPLERTRDNLKKLGKIGQVVMVYGNNDPEAGLPNLERILAEEKTVLLRNESYEVPSASGKRIHIAGIDEMKFGWDRLEACLKQPADFRIVLCHNPDIHRQLNEQSDVRLVLSGHTHGGQIRLFGFGLYEKGKLHRRAFGDQLISNGYGTTQLPLRLNAPAEAHFITITGKKNH
;
A
#
# COMPACT_ATOMS: atom_id res chain seq x y z
N MET A 1 30.05 -7.35 -50.15
CA MET A 1 30.17 -7.48 -48.68
C MET A 1 29.83 -6.18 -47.94
N ILE A 2 30.25 -4.99 -48.41
CA ILE A 2 30.09 -3.70 -47.70
C ILE A 2 28.63 -3.26 -47.47
N ALA A 3 27.72 -3.53 -48.42
CA ALA A 3 26.30 -3.13 -48.29
C ALA A 3 25.53 -3.88 -47.19
N LYS A 4 25.83 -5.18 -46.98
CA LYS A 4 25.22 -5.98 -45.91
C LYS A 4 25.60 -5.44 -44.53
N THR A 5 26.84 -4.99 -44.37
CA THR A 5 27.36 -4.43 -43.11
C THR A 5 26.63 -3.15 -42.71
N GLY A 6 26.32 -2.27 -43.67
CA GLY A 6 25.56 -1.03 -43.41
C GLY A 6 24.12 -1.26 -42.98
N GLU A 7 23.46 -2.29 -43.54
CA GLU A 7 22.10 -2.67 -43.17
C GLU A 7 22.05 -3.32 -41.78
N THR A 8 22.99 -4.22 -41.49
CA THR A 8 23.12 -4.82 -40.14
C THR A 8 23.37 -3.77 -39.07
N MET A 9 24.21 -2.76 -39.35
CA MET A 9 24.46 -1.65 -38.43
C MET A 9 23.20 -0.80 -38.17
N LYS A 10 22.37 -0.56 -39.19
CA LYS A 10 21.09 0.16 -39.03
C LYS A 10 20.10 -0.62 -38.18
N ILE A 11 19.98 -1.93 -38.39
CA ILE A 11 19.11 -2.81 -37.60
C ILE A 11 19.56 -2.84 -36.14
N ALA A 12 20.86 -2.99 -35.90
CA ALA A 12 21.43 -2.97 -34.55
C ALA A 12 21.17 -1.64 -33.84
N ALA A 13 21.34 -0.51 -34.54
CA ALA A 13 21.04 0.82 -34.00
C ALA A 13 19.56 0.98 -33.66
N ALA A 14 18.65 0.53 -34.54
CA ALA A 14 17.21 0.59 -34.30
C ALA A 14 16.79 -0.25 -33.09
N ALA A 15 17.35 -1.47 -32.96
CA ALA A 15 17.10 -2.33 -31.81
C ALA A 15 17.60 -1.71 -30.49
N ALA A 16 18.79 -1.09 -30.51
CA ALA A 16 19.33 -0.40 -29.34
C ALA A 16 18.45 0.80 -28.92
N ILE A 17 17.97 1.59 -29.88
CA ILE A 17 17.05 2.70 -29.63
C ILE A 17 15.74 2.19 -29.03
N ALA A 18 15.16 1.13 -29.60
CA ALA A 18 13.92 0.55 -29.08
C ALA A 18 14.08 0.03 -27.65
N ALA A 19 15.20 -0.64 -27.35
CA ALA A 19 15.51 -1.12 -26.00
C ALA A 19 15.66 0.04 -25.00
N LEU A 20 16.34 1.13 -25.40
CA LEU A 20 16.47 2.33 -24.58
C LEU A 20 15.11 2.98 -24.30
N LEU A 21 14.28 3.17 -25.33
CA LEU A 21 12.94 3.73 -25.17
C LEU A 21 12.06 2.86 -24.25
N PHE A 22 12.19 1.53 -24.36
CA PHE A 22 11.48 0.60 -23.49
C PHE A 22 11.92 0.72 -22.02
N LEU A 23 13.23 0.82 -21.75
CA LEU A 23 13.75 1.06 -20.40
C LEU A 23 13.30 2.43 -19.86
N CYS A 24 13.33 3.48 -20.68
CA CYS A 24 12.81 4.80 -20.32
C CYS A 24 11.32 4.74 -19.98
N TYR A 25 10.52 3.99 -20.76
CA TYR A 25 9.11 3.75 -20.45
C TYR A 25 8.92 3.03 -19.12
N MET A 26 9.67 1.95 -18.85
CA MET A 26 9.59 1.22 -17.58
C MET A 26 10.00 2.07 -16.37
N PHE A 27 11.03 2.91 -16.54
CA PHE A 27 11.46 3.85 -15.52
C PHE A 27 10.41 4.94 -15.27
N TRP A 28 9.85 5.51 -16.34
CA TRP A 28 8.76 6.47 -16.24
C TRP A 28 7.55 5.85 -15.53
N GLU A 29 7.17 4.63 -15.91
CA GLU A 29 6.07 3.86 -15.34
C GLU A 29 6.27 3.59 -13.84
N ALA A 30 7.52 3.35 -13.42
CA ALA A 30 7.90 3.18 -12.01
C ALA A 30 7.65 4.43 -11.16
N HIS A 31 7.80 5.62 -11.74
CA HIS A 31 7.75 6.90 -11.03
C HIS A 31 6.43 7.65 -11.21
N ARG A 32 5.42 7.03 -11.83
CA ARG A 32 4.09 7.64 -11.93
C ARG A 32 3.44 7.72 -10.55
N ASN A 33 2.71 8.81 -10.32
CA ASN A 33 1.96 9.07 -9.10
C ASN A 33 0.48 8.77 -9.37
N ARG A 34 0.10 7.50 -9.41
CA ARG A 34 -1.29 7.11 -9.68
C ARG A 34 -2.06 7.03 -8.37
N LEU A 35 -3.14 7.79 -8.29
CA LEU A 35 -4.14 7.67 -7.23
C LEU A 35 -5.33 6.87 -7.76
N ARG A 36 -5.56 5.69 -7.22
CA ARG A 36 -6.71 4.84 -7.54
C ARG A 36 -7.84 5.20 -6.58
N ARG A 37 -9.01 5.56 -7.12
CA ARG A 37 -10.20 5.82 -6.30
C ARG A 37 -11.01 4.53 -6.21
N LEU A 38 -11.32 4.09 -5.00
CA LEU A 38 -12.06 2.87 -4.75
C LEU A 38 -13.24 3.19 -3.84
N ASN A 39 -14.46 2.95 -4.30
CA ASN A 39 -15.66 3.09 -3.52
C ASN A 39 -16.13 1.70 -3.09
N LEU A 40 -16.27 1.49 -1.79
CA LEU A 40 -16.69 0.24 -1.18
C LEU A 40 -17.97 0.49 -0.37
N GLU A 41 -18.92 -0.43 -0.50
CA GLU A 41 -20.21 -0.33 0.18
C GLU A 41 -20.47 -1.62 0.94
N TYR A 42 -20.68 -1.50 2.25
CA TYR A 42 -20.97 -2.64 3.13
C TYR A 42 -22.35 -2.49 3.74
N ALA A 43 -23.08 -3.60 3.85
CA ALA A 43 -24.43 -3.59 4.42
C ALA A 43 -24.44 -3.27 5.92
N ASP A 44 -23.36 -3.63 6.59
CA ASP A 44 -23.16 -3.48 8.03
C ASP A 44 -22.18 -2.35 8.39
N PHE A 45 -21.78 -1.51 7.41
CA PHE A 45 -21.07 -0.28 7.75
C PHE A 45 -22.01 0.63 8.55
N PRO A 46 -21.58 1.15 9.72
CA PRO A 46 -22.44 1.95 10.58
C PRO A 46 -22.93 3.22 9.88
N ALA A 47 -24.20 3.27 9.52
CA ALA A 47 -24.78 4.39 8.76
C ALA A 47 -24.64 5.73 9.50
N GLU A 48 -24.63 5.70 10.83
CA GLU A 48 -24.43 6.85 11.71
C GLU A 48 -23.03 7.46 11.60
N HIS A 49 -22.02 6.69 11.14
CA HIS A 49 -20.70 7.22 10.80
C HIS A 49 -20.72 7.99 9.45
N GLY A 50 -21.70 7.72 8.60
CA GLY A 50 -21.81 8.34 7.27
C GLY A 50 -20.81 7.78 6.26
N THR A 51 -19.63 8.37 6.17
CA THR A 51 -18.59 7.99 5.20
C THR A 51 -17.24 7.92 5.90
N LEU A 52 -16.44 6.92 5.53
CA LEU A 52 -15.04 6.79 5.95
C LEU A 52 -14.14 6.87 4.72
N THR A 53 -13.13 7.73 4.76
CA THR A 53 -12.13 7.88 3.70
C THR A 53 -10.73 7.55 4.18
N ILE A 54 -10.05 6.70 3.41
CA ILE A 54 -8.73 6.17 3.74
C ILE A 54 -7.78 6.46 2.59
N LEU A 55 -6.65 7.09 2.89
CA LEU A 55 -5.50 7.03 1.98
C LEU A 55 -4.67 5.79 2.33
N PHE A 56 -4.75 4.77 1.49
CA PHE A 56 -3.92 3.57 1.63
C PHE A 56 -2.72 3.63 0.69
N ILE A 57 -1.52 3.52 1.25
CA ILE A 57 -0.25 3.51 0.54
C ILE A 57 0.63 2.40 1.12
N SER A 58 1.38 1.68 0.29
CA SER A 58 2.25 0.59 0.72
C SER A 58 3.54 0.60 -0.10
N ASP A 59 4.56 -0.11 0.38
CA ASP A 59 5.78 -0.39 -0.37
C ASP A 59 6.43 0.90 -0.91
N ILE A 60 6.60 1.90 -0.05
CA ILE A 60 7.18 3.21 -0.39
C ILE A 60 8.69 3.06 -0.64
N HIS A 61 9.37 2.22 0.15
CA HIS A 61 10.81 1.95 0.10
C HIS A 61 11.64 3.23 -0.04
N ARG A 62 12.31 3.39 -1.19
CA ARG A 62 13.28 4.46 -1.46
C ARG A 62 12.62 5.76 -1.90
N ARG A 63 11.32 5.76 -2.18
CA ARG A 63 10.62 6.82 -2.92
C ARG A 63 10.15 7.94 -2.00
N SER A 64 10.30 9.17 -2.45
CA SER A 64 9.62 10.31 -1.81
C SER A 64 8.17 10.40 -2.29
N ILE A 65 7.25 10.61 -1.36
CA ILE A 65 5.84 10.85 -1.65
C ILE A 65 5.73 12.20 -2.38
N SER A 66 5.09 12.17 -3.54
CA SER A 66 4.95 13.33 -4.40
C SER A 66 3.83 14.23 -3.92
N ASP A 67 4.09 15.53 -3.83
CA ASP A 67 3.04 16.50 -3.51
C ASP A 67 1.95 16.52 -4.59
N LYS A 68 2.25 16.11 -5.82
CA LYS A 68 1.26 15.94 -6.89
C LYS A 68 0.26 14.82 -6.56
N LEU A 69 0.71 13.74 -5.93
CA LEU A 69 -0.19 12.69 -5.45
C LEU A 69 -1.13 13.24 -4.38
N LEU A 70 -0.57 13.93 -3.39
CA LEU A 70 -1.33 14.46 -2.24
C LEU A 70 -2.31 15.57 -2.64
N ARG A 71 -1.93 16.46 -3.57
CA ARG A 71 -2.85 17.44 -4.15
C ARG A 71 -3.95 16.83 -5.02
N GLY A 72 -3.77 15.59 -5.47
CA GLY A 72 -4.77 14.86 -6.27
C GLY A 72 -5.86 14.17 -5.45
N LEU A 73 -5.73 14.17 -4.12
CA LEU A 73 -6.74 13.63 -3.22
C LEU A 73 -8.03 14.47 -3.32
N PRO A 74 -9.22 13.84 -3.38
CA PRO A 74 -10.47 14.59 -3.49
C PRO A 74 -10.80 15.37 -2.21
N GLN A 75 -10.32 14.88 -1.06
CA GLN A 75 -10.42 15.53 0.24
C GLN A 75 -9.29 15.03 1.14
N LYS A 76 -9.11 15.65 2.31
CA LYS A 76 -8.26 15.08 3.37
C LYS A 76 -8.87 13.74 3.82
N PRO A 77 -8.10 12.65 3.87
CA PRO A 77 -8.60 11.38 4.36
C PRO A 77 -8.84 11.45 5.87
N ASP A 78 -9.82 10.70 6.35
CA ASP A 78 -10.07 10.56 7.80
C ASP A 78 -8.89 9.84 8.49
N VAL A 79 -8.27 8.89 7.77
CA VAL A 79 -7.08 8.17 8.22
C VAL A 79 -6.19 7.77 7.05
N ILE A 80 -4.88 7.74 7.30
CA ILE A 80 -3.86 7.33 6.33
C ILE A 80 -3.29 6.00 6.81
N CYS A 81 -3.40 4.97 5.99
CA CYS A 81 -2.89 3.64 6.30
C CYS A 81 -1.63 3.37 5.47
N ILE A 82 -0.50 3.10 6.14
CA ILE A 82 0.73 2.63 5.50
C ILE A 82 0.83 1.10 5.68
N GLY A 83 0.69 0.35 4.59
CA GLY A 83 0.68 -1.12 4.58
C GLY A 83 2.05 -1.77 4.66
N GLY A 84 2.99 -1.20 5.41
CA GLY A 84 4.37 -1.66 5.51
C GLY A 84 5.29 -1.23 4.36
N ASP A 85 6.58 -1.52 4.55
CA ASP A 85 7.69 -1.13 3.68
C ASP A 85 7.71 0.37 3.40
N LEU A 86 7.62 1.14 4.48
CA LEU A 86 7.79 2.60 4.45
C LEU A 86 9.22 2.97 4.05
N THR A 87 10.20 2.20 4.52
CA THR A 87 11.63 2.42 4.30
C THR A 87 12.38 1.10 4.19
N GLU A 88 13.66 1.16 3.83
CA GLU A 88 14.53 -0.02 3.80
C GLU A 88 16.00 0.36 4.03
N LYS A 89 16.88 -0.64 4.08
CA LYS A 89 18.32 -0.44 4.22
C LYS A 89 18.89 0.46 3.13
N GLY A 90 19.66 1.47 3.55
CA GLY A 90 20.32 2.43 2.67
C GLY A 90 19.45 3.61 2.24
N VAL A 91 18.21 3.70 2.72
CA VAL A 91 17.40 4.91 2.58
C VAL A 91 17.78 5.91 3.67
N PRO A 92 18.10 7.18 3.33
CA PRO A 92 18.32 8.20 4.33
C PRO A 92 17.07 8.40 5.18
N LEU A 93 17.20 8.30 6.50
CA LEU A 93 16.08 8.40 7.44
C LEU A 93 15.32 9.74 7.33
N GLU A 94 15.99 10.82 6.94
CA GLU A 94 15.33 12.10 6.68
C GLU A 94 14.32 12.03 5.53
N ARG A 95 14.54 11.17 4.53
CA ARG A 95 13.53 10.94 3.48
C ARG A 95 12.28 10.28 4.06
N THR A 96 12.45 9.32 4.96
CA THR A 96 11.36 8.65 5.67
C THR A 96 10.60 9.65 6.52
N ARG A 97 11.32 10.48 7.27
CA ARG A 97 10.75 11.59 8.05
C ARG A 97 9.96 12.55 7.17
N ASP A 98 10.51 12.98 6.03
CA ASP A 98 9.82 13.91 5.12
C ASP A 98 8.53 13.32 4.56
N ASN A 99 8.52 12.02 4.23
CA ASN A 99 7.31 11.32 3.82
C ASN A 99 6.24 11.35 4.92
N LEU A 100 6.62 11.02 6.16
CA LEU A 100 5.71 11.03 7.31
C LEU A 100 5.20 12.45 7.61
N LYS A 101 6.08 13.46 7.60
CA LYS A 101 5.70 14.87 7.74
C LYS A 101 4.65 15.30 6.71
N LYS A 102 4.81 14.89 5.46
CA LYS A 102 3.85 15.21 4.40
C LYS A 102 2.50 14.55 4.63
N LEU A 103 2.48 13.29 5.03
CA LEU A 103 1.25 12.56 5.34
C LEU A 103 0.56 13.12 6.60
N GLY A 104 1.31 13.35 7.68
CA GLY A 104 0.79 13.90 8.93
C GLY A 104 0.15 15.29 8.81
N LYS A 105 0.52 16.08 7.78
CA LYS A 105 -0.14 17.37 7.47
C LYS A 105 -1.57 17.22 6.94
N ILE A 106 -1.94 16.06 6.44
CA ILE A 106 -3.23 15.83 5.78
C ILE A 106 -4.12 14.82 6.49
N GLY A 107 -3.63 14.07 7.49
CA GLY A 107 -4.43 13.14 8.30
C GLY A 107 -3.61 12.34 9.29
N GLN A 108 -4.27 11.59 10.18
CA GLN A 108 -3.59 10.69 11.12
C GLN A 108 -2.96 9.52 10.35
N VAL A 109 -1.67 9.30 10.57
CA VAL A 109 -0.95 8.17 9.98
C VAL A 109 -1.00 6.98 10.92
N VAL A 110 -1.42 5.85 10.38
CA VAL A 110 -1.44 4.54 11.01
C VAL A 110 -0.64 3.59 10.12
N MET A 111 0.24 2.77 10.68
CA MET A 111 1.06 1.85 9.91
C MET A 111 1.28 0.51 10.59
N VAL A 112 1.62 -0.49 9.79
CA VAL A 112 2.25 -1.74 10.23
C VAL A 112 3.65 -1.82 9.66
N TYR A 113 4.50 -2.69 10.21
CA TYR A 113 5.76 -3.02 9.57
C TYR A 113 5.55 -3.84 8.30
N GLY A 114 6.41 -3.60 7.31
CA GLY A 114 6.71 -4.58 6.28
C GLY A 114 8.04 -5.27 6.55
N ASN A 115 8.39 -6.22 5.67
CA ASN A 115 9.58 -7.03 5.88
C ASN A 115 10.90 -6.28 5.72
N ASN A 116 10.92 -5.12 5.05
CA ASN A 116 12.14 -4.32 4.83
C ASN A 116 12.32 -3.19 5.85
N ASP A 117 11.26 -2.77 6.56
CA ASP A 117 11.34 -1.71 7.57
C ASP A 117 12.39 -2.02 8.67
N PRO A 118 12.48 -3.25 9.23
CA PRO A 118 13.50 -3.57 10.23
C PRO A 118 14.93 -3.42 9.73
N GLU A 119 15.17 -3.58 8.42
CA GLU A 119 16.50 -3.46 7.82
C GLU A 119 17.03 -2.03 7.82
N ALA A 120 16.15 -1.03 7.98
CA ALA A 120 16.53 0.38 8.13
C ALA A 120 17.02 0.72 9.55
N GLY A 121 16.86 -0.19 10.51
CA GLY A 121 17.24 -0.02 11.92
C GLY A 121 16.07 0.47 12.78
N LEU A 122 15.39 -0.47 13.45
CA LEU A 122 14.17 -0.23 14.23
C LEU A 122 14.27 0.92 15.25
N PRO A 123 15.31 1.06 16.09
CA PRO A 123 15.31 2.11 17.11
C PRO A 123 15.22 3.53 16.53
N ASN A 124 15.90 3.76 15.40
CA ASN A 124 15.86 5.06 14.73
C ASN A 124 14.55 5.26 13.96
N LEU A 125 14.02 4.21 13.34
CA LEU A 125 12.73 4.26 12.67
C LEU A 125 11.61 4.57 13.68
N GLU A 126 11.51 3.83 14.77
CA GLU A 126 10.50 4.03 15.83
C GLU A 126 10.58 5.42 16.45
N ARG A 127 11.78 5.96 16.66
CA ARG A 127 11.96 7.35 17.10
C ARG A 127 11.34 8.34 16.11
N ILE A 128 11.57 8.16 14.82
CA ILE A 128 10.98 9.02 13.77
C ILE A 128 9.46 8.86 13.74
N LEU A 129 8.94 7.63 13.83
CA LEU A 129 7.50 7.38 13.89
C LEU A 129 6.85 8.12 15.07
N ALA A 130 7.47 8.05 16.24
CA ALA A 130 7.00 8.77 17.44
C ALA A 130 7.06 10.30 17.28
N GLU A 131 8.18 10.84 16.80
CA GLU A 131 8.36 12.28 16.57
C GLU A 131 7.35 12.84 15.56
N GLU A 132 7.04 12.08 14.51
CA GLU A 132 6.04 12.44 13.49
C GLU A 132 4.61 11.97 13.84
N LYS A 133 4.38 11.52 15.08
CA LYS A 133 3.06 11.11 15.63
C LYS A 133 2.35 10.05 14.79
N THR A 134 3.12 9.15 14.19
CA THR A 134 2.60 8.00 13.45
C THR A 134 2.26 6.88 14.43
N VAL A 135 1.04 6.36 14.32
CA VAL A 135 0.59 5.21 15.11
C VAL A 135 1.12 3.95 14.44
N LEU A 136 2.11 3.32 15.06
CA LEU A 136 2.59 2.00 14.67
C LEU A 136 1.75 0.94 15.37
N LEU A 137 1.09 0.07 14.59
CA LEU A 137 0.28 -1.03 15.09
C LEU A 137 1.08 -2.32 15.04
N ARG A 138 1.25 -2.95 16.21
CA ARG A 138 1.94 -4.23 16.38
C ARG A 138 1.05 -5.25 17.06
N ASN A 139 0.16 -5.84 16.27
CA ASN A 139 -0.94 -6.65 16.75
C ASN A 139 -1.91 -5.89 17.65
N GLU A 140 -2.18 -4.64 17.28
CA GLU A 140 -2.99 -3.68 18.02
C GLU A 140 -4.04 -3.07 17.09
N SER A 141 -5.02 -2.38 17.67
CA SER A 141 -6.05 -1.69 16.91
C SER A 141 -6.01 -0.19 17.15
N TYR A 142 -6.14 0.57 16.07
CA TYR A 142 -6.44 1.99 16.11
C TYR A 142 -7.94 2.20 15.90
N GLU A 143 -8.62 2.84 16.85
CA GLU A 143 -10.01 3.26 16.68
C GLU A 143 -10.04 4.59 15.90
N VAL A 144 -10.76 4.60 14.78
CA VAL A 144 -10.94 5.79 13.97
C VAL A 144 -11.87 6.75 14.72
N PRO A 145 -11.44 8.02 14.98
CA PRO A 145 -12.27 8.96 15.72
C PRO A 145 -13.61 9.20 15.02
N SER A 146 -14.71 9.03 15.75
CA SER A 146 -16.06 9.25 15.25
C SER A 146 -16.92 9.98 16.27
N ALA A 147 -17.74 10.92 15.79
CA ALA A 147 -18.77 11.58 16.61
C ALA A 147 -20.02 10.70 16.82
N SER A 148 -20.17 9.60 16.07
CA SER A 148 -21.36 8.74 16.12
C SER A 148 -21.36 7.71 17.25
N GLY A 149 -20.25 7.58 17.98
CA GLY A 149 -20.06 6.55 19.01
C GLY A 149 -19.89 5.13 18.47
N LYS A 150 -19.87 4.95 17.14
CA LYS A 150 -19.60 3.66 16.48
C LYS A 150 -18.10 3.41 16.41
N ARG A 151 -17.70 2.20 16.76
CA ARG A 151 -16.31 1.78 16.84
C ARG A 151 -15.86 1.21 15.52
N ILE A 152 -15.16 2.02 14.74
CA ILE A 152 -14.47 1.55 13.55
C ILE A 152 -13.01 1.34 13.90
N HIS A 153 -12.53 0.10 13.74
CA HIS A 153 -11.16 -0.26 14.07
C HIS A 153 -10.33 -0.57 12.83
N ILE A 154 -9.09 -0.05 12.82
CA ILE A 154 -8.00 -0.54 11.98
C ILE A 154 -7.14 -1.45 12.85
N ALA A 155 -7.27 -2.75 12.64
CA ALA A 155 -6.49 -3.80 13.29
C ALA A 155 -5.19 -4.03 12.51
N GLY A 156 -4.05 -3.65 13.07
CA GLY A 156 -2.74 -3.79 12.44
C GLY A 156 -2.03 -5.08 12.87
N ILE A 157 -1.77 -5.96 11.91
CA ILE A 157 -1.07 -7.23 12.13
C ILE A 157 0.44 -7.00 11.95
N ASP A 158 1.24 -7.45 12.91
CA ASP A 158 2.70 -7.37 12.82
C ASP A 158 3.25 -8.37 11.76
N GLU A 159 4.52 -8.23 11.39
CA GLU A 159 5.08 -8.87 10.20
C GLU A 159 5.13 -10.41 10.28
N MET A 160 4.43 -11.06 9.35
CA MET A 160 4.27 -12.51 9.27
C MET A 160 5.58 -13.23 8.94
N LYS A 161 6.46 -12.62 8.13
CA LYS A 161 7.76 -13.23 7.76
C LYS A 161 8.63 -13.54 8.98
N PHE A 162 8.49 -12.78 10.05
CA PHE A 162 9.22 -12.98 11.30
C PHE A 162 8.43 -13.76 12.35
N GLY A 163 7.20 -14.20 12.05
CA GLY A 163 6.30 -14.87 12.99
C GLY A 163 5.80 -13.97 14.13
N TRP A 164 5.76 -12.66 13.89
CA TRP A 164 5.31 -11.68 14.87
C TRP A 164 3.80 -11.47 14.87
N ASP A 165 3.10 -12.01 13.87
CA ASP A 165 1.65 -11.90 13.75
C ASP A 165 0.92 -12.56 14.91
N ARG A 166 -0.03 -11.82 15.49
CA ARG A 166 -0.93 -12.28 16.56
C ARG A 166 -2.35 -11.84 16.20
N LEU A 167 -2.92 -12.46 15.17
CA LEU A 167 -4.25 -12.12 14.66
C LEU A 167 -5.31 -12.08 15.77
N GLU A 168 -5.35 -13.12 16.61
CA GLU A 168 -6.32 -13.19 17.71
C GLU A 168 -6.23 -11.99 18.67
N ALA A 169 -5.04 -11.45 18.92
CA ALA A 169 -4.89 -10.29 19.79
C ALA A 169 -5.59 -9.04 19.21
N CYS A 170 -5.58 -8.92 17.89
CA CYS A 170 -6.14 -7.78 17.16
C CYS A 170 -7.68 -7.83 17.09
N LEU A 171 -8.25 -9.04 17.08
CA LEU A 171 -9.69 -9.25 16.89
C LEU A 171 -10.49 -9.25 18.21
N LYS A 172 -9.82 -9.15 19.37
CA LYS A 172 -10.46 -9.19 20.69
C LYS A 172 -11.35 -7.98 21.00
N GLN A 173 -11.00 -6.80 20.49
CA GLN A 173 -11.72 -5.57 20.81
C GLN A 173 -13.04 -5.51 20.03
N PRO A 174 -14.20 -5.36 20.67
CA PRO A 174 -15.46 -5.27 19.96
C PRO A 174 -15.48 -4.07 19.01
N ALA A 175 -15.84 -4.30 17.75
CA ALA A 175 -15.93 -3.28 16.71
C ALA A 175 -17.30 -3.34 16.03
N ASP A 176 -17.82 -2.19 15.59
CA ASP A 176 -18.98 -2.13 14.70
C ASP A 176 -18.55 -2.31 13.23
N PHE A 177 -17.29 -1.98 12.91
CA PHE A 177 -16.68 -2.24 11.62
C PHE A 177 -15.17 -2.42 11.77
N ARG A 178 -14.60 -3.46 11.16
CA ARG A 178 -13.16 -3.75 11.27
C ARG A 178 -12.47 -3.85 9.92
N ILE A 179 -11.38 -3.12 9.82
CA ILE A 179 -10.42 -3.16 8.71
C ILE A 179 -9.12 -3.76 9.25
N VAL A 180 -8.57 -4.74 8.55
CA VAL A 180 -7.25 -5.29 8.85
C VAL A 180 -6.22 -4.60 7.98
N LEU A 181 -5.19 -4.04 8.60
CA LEU A 181 -3.99 -3.53 7.95
C LEU A 181 -2.87 -4.54 8.17
N CYS A 182 -2.24 -5.01 7.10
CA CYS A 182 -1.13 -5.94 7.18
C CYS A 182 -0.20 -5.71 5.99
N HIS A 183 1.05 -6.11 6.07
CA HIS A 183 1.93 -6.04 4.92
C HIS A 183 1.72 -7.24 3.99
N ASN A 184 1.72 -8.45 4.54
CA ASN A 184 1.65 -9.68 3.78
C ASN A 184 0.19 -10.10 3.44
N PRO A 185 -0.18 -10.25 2.15
CA PRO A 185 -1.53 -10.64 1.74
C PRO A 185 -1.94 -12.05 2.19
N ASP A 186 -1.00 -12.91 2.58
CA ASP A 186 -1.31 -14.29 3.00
C ASP A 186 -2.06 -14.37 4.34
N ILE A 187 -2.26 -13.25 5.05
CA ILE A 187 -3.12 -13.17 6.24
C ILE A 187 -4.54 -13.70 5.98
N HIS A 188 -5.01 -13.61 4.73
CA HIS A 188 -6.34 -14.11 4.34
C HIS A 188 -6.53 -15.61 4.64
N ARG A 189 -5.44 -16.38 4.75
CA ARG A 189 -5.50 -17.82 5.10
C ARG A 189 -5.84 -18.07 6.57
N GLN A 190 -5.65 -17.07 7.43
CA GLN A 190 -5.99 -17.13 8.85
C GLN A 190 -7.40 -16.56 9.14
N LEU A 191 -8.05 -15.94 8.14
CA LEU A 191 -9.34 -15.27 8.27
C LEU A 191 -10.48 -16.09 7.67
N ASN A 192 -11.64 -16.05 8.32
CA ASN A 192 -12.87 -16.71 7.89
C ASN A 192 -14.10 -15.84 8.19
N GLU A 193 -15.29 -16.33 7.88
CA GLU A 193 -16.57 -15.61 8.05
C GLU A 193 -16.83 -15.16 9.50
N GLN A 194 -16.25 -15.84 10.49
CA GLN A 194 -16.40 -15.55 11.91
C GLN A 194 -15.35 -14.56 12.44
N SER A 195 -14.38 -14.16 11.62
CA SER A 195 -13.28 -13.30 12.06
C SER A 195 -13.70 -11.84 12.33
N ASP A 196 -14.93 -11.44 11.99
CA ASP A 196 -15.41 -10.06 12.16
C ASP A 196 -14.45 -9.04 11.52
N VAL A 197 -14.18 -9.24 10.22
CA VAL A 197 -13.31 -8.42 9.38
C VAL A 197 -14.01 -8.18 8.05
N ARG A 198 -14.13 -6.92 7.62
CA ARG A 198 -14.81 -6.58 6.34
C ARG A 198 -13.86 -6.22 5.21
N LEU A 199 -12.68 -5.71 5.55
CA LEU A 199 -11.70 -5.29 4.58
C LEU A 199 -10.30 -5.60 5.08
N VAL A 200 -9.48 -6.23 4.24
CA VAL A 200 -8.03 -6.35 4.43
C VAL A 200 -7.33 -5.43 3.45
N LEU A 201 -6.39 -4.62 3.94
CA LEU A 201 -5.50 -3.78 3.14
C LEU A 201 -4.08 -4.34 3.25
N SER A 202 -3.47 -4.72 2.11
CA SER A 202 -2.12 -5.28 2.08
C SER A 202 -1.26 -4.83 0.90
N GLY A 203 0.06 -4.92 1.08
CA GLY A 203 1.10 -4.58 0.11
C GLY A 203 1.92 -5.80 -0.29
N HIS A 204 3.24 -5.70 -0.17
CA HIS A 204 4.25 -6.77 -0.28
C HIS A 204 4.50 -7.30 -1.70
N THR A 205 3.46 -7.48 -2.50
CA THR A 205 3.58 -8.15 -3.81
C THR A 205 4.22 -7.27 -4.89
N HIS A 206 4.20 -5.95 -4.72
CA HIS A 206 4.49 -4.96 -5.77
C HIS A 206 3.73 -5.16 -7.08
N GLY A 207 2.67 -5.99 -7.07
CA GLY A 207 2.02 -6.44 -8.28
C GLY A 207 2.84 -7.38 -9.17
N GLY A 208 3.93 -7.94 -8.66
CA GLY A 208 4.98 -8.57 -9.46
C GLY A 208 5.64 -7.55 -10.38
N GLN A 209 6.24 -6.50 -9.80
CA GLN A 209 6.82 -5.27 -10.39
C GLN A 209 7.15 -5.28 -11.90
N ILE A 210 7.76 -6.35 -12.40
CA ILE A 210 7.98 -6.62 -13.82
C ILE A 210 7.10 -7.78 -14.27
N ARG A 211 6.14 -7.52 -15.17
CA ARG A 211 5.30 -8.57 -15.77
C ARG A 211 5.50 -8.68 -17.28
N LEU A 212 5.91 -9.86 -17.72
CA LEU A 212 6.08 -10.22 -19.13
C LEU A 212 4.93 -11.12 -19.56
N PHE A 213 4.25 -10.77 -20.65
CA PHE A 213 3.09 -11.51 -21.17
C PHE A 213 2.00 -11.79 -20.11
N GLY A 214 1.84 -10.87 -19.15
CA GLY A 214 0.88 -10.98 -18.04
C GLY A 214 1.41 -11.70 -16.80
N PHE A 215 2.53 -12.41 -16.88
CA PHE A 215 3.14 -13.16 -15.78
C PHE A 215 4.15 -12.32 -15.02
N GLY A 216 4.07 -12.33 -13.69
CA GLY A 216 5.02 -11.69 -12.79
C GLY A 216 5.31 -12.62 -11.60
N LEU A 217 6.40 -12.36 -10.89
CA LEU A 217 6.85 -13.23 -9.78
C LEU A 217 5.82 -13.33 -8.63
N TYR A 218 5.08 -12.25 -8.42
CA TYR A 218 4.02 -12.17 -7.41
C TYR A 218 2.67 -11.81 -8.07
N GLU A 219 1.60 -12.00 -7.31
CA GLU A 219 0.25 -11.63 -7.73
C GLU A 219 0.17 -10.14 -8.08
N LYS A 220 -0.63 -9.81 -9.10
CA LYS A 220 -0.92 -8.43 -9.46
C LYS A 220 -1.92 -7.84 -8.48
N GLY A 221 -1.68 -6.61 -8.02
CA GLY A 221 -2.58 -5.91 -7.11
C GLY A 221 -3.99 -5.76 -7.69
N LYS A 222 -4.98 -6.10 -6.87
CA LYS A 222 -6.43 -6.04 -7.16
C LYS A 222 -7.23 -6.17 -5.87
N LEU A 223 -8.53 -5.90 -5.97
CA LEU A 223 -9.52 -6.21 -4.94
C LEU A 223 -10.02 -7.65 -5.12
N HIS A 224 -9.98 -8.45 -4.06
CA HIS A 224 -10.51 -9.79 -3.99
C HIS A 224 -11.74 -9.82 -3.10
N ARG A 225 -12.74 -10.61 -3.48
CA ARG A 225 -13.83 -11.01 -2.57
C ARG A 225 -13.46 -12.34 -1.93
N ARG A 226 -13.49 -12.38 -0.60
CA ARG A 226 -13.18 -13.53 0.24
C ARG A 226 -14.39 -13.87 1.11
N ALA A 227 -14.33 -15.01 1.80
CA ALA A 227 -15.40 -15.42 2.70
C ALA A 227 -15.60 -14.43 3.87
N PHE A 228 -14.50 -13.92 4.46
CA PHE A 228 -14.59 -12.92 5.53
C PHE A 228 -15.10 -11.55 5.04
N GLY A 229 -14.75 -11.15 3.81
CA GLY A 229 -14.99 -9.81 3.28
C GLY A 229 -14.10 -9.50 2.08
N ASP A 230 -13.75 -8.23 1.88
CA ASP A 230 -12.87 -7.81 0.80
C ASP A 230 -11.40 -7.83 1.20
N GLN A 231 -10.51 -8.04 0.22
CA GLN A 231 -9.07 -7.92 0.39
C GLN A 231 -8.47 -7.12 -0.77
N LEU A 232 -7.91 -5.95 -0.46
CA LEU A 232 -7.16 -5.15 -1.41
C LEU A 232 -5.67 -5.46 -1.30
N ILE A 233 -5.09 -5.99 -2.38
CA ILE A 233 -3.64 -6.10 -2.56
C ILE A 233 -3.19 -4.94 -3.45
N SER A 234 -2.30 -4.11 -2.94
CA SER A 234 -1.72 -2.97 -3.66
C SER A 234 -0.57 -3.40 -4.59
N ASN A 235 -0.42 -2.74 -5.74
CA ASN A 235 0.81 -2.86 -6.53
C ASN A 235 2.00 -2.11 -5.89
N GLY A 236 1.79 -1.37 -4.80
CA GLY A 236 2.82 -0.60 -4.10
C GLY A 236 3.14 0.74 -4.77
N TYR A 237 3.66 1.69 -3.99
CA TYR A 237 3.95 3.05 -4.46
C TYR A 237 5.39 3.22 -4.95
N GLY A 238 6.35 2.63 -4.26
CA GLY A 238 7.78 2.65 -4.59
C GLY A 238 8.19 1.55 -5.56
N THR A 239 9.46 1.18 -5.50
CA THR A 239 10.01 0.01 -6.18
C THR A 239 10.91 -0.73 -5.21
N THR A 240 11.22 -1.97 -5.53
CA THR A 240 12.39 -2.65 -4.97
C THR A 240 13.69 -2.00 -5.47
N GLN A 241 14.84 -2.66 -5.31
CA GLN A 241 16.13 -2.14 -5.75
C GLN A 241 16.18 -1.74 -7.23
N LEU A 242 15.42 -2.41 -8.09
CA LEU A 242 15.33 -2.06 -9.51
C LEU A 242 14.26 -0.98 -9.71
N PRO A 243 14.60 0.25 -10.14
CA PRO A 243 13.66 1.37 -10.26
C PRO A 243 12.84 1.32 -11.57
N LEU A 244 12.36 0.13 -11.94
CA LEU A 244 11.64 -0.16 -13.17
C LEU A 244 10.34 -0.89 -12.86
N ARG A 245 9.26 -0.55 -13.55
CA ARG A 245 7.97 -1.24 -13.49
C ARG A 245 7.50 -1.57 -14.91
N LEU A 246 6.85 -2.72 -15.06
CA LEU A 246 6.21 -3.12 -16.31
C LEU A 246 4.90 -3.85 -16.00
N ASN A 247 3.78 -3.34 -16.49
CA ASN A 247 2.44 -3.93 -16.33
C ASN A 247 1.96 -4.16 -14.88
N ALA A 248 2.69 -3.62 -13.89
CA ALA A 248 2.37 -3.53 -12.47
C ALA A 248 2.58 -2.07 -12.03
N PRO A 249 1.67 -1.14 -12.39
CA PRO A 249 1.87 0.29 -12.21
C PRO A 249 2.03 0.67 -10.73
N ALA A 250 2.93 1.61 -10.41
CA ALA A 250 3.00 2.19 -9.08
C ALA A 250 1.70 2.94 -8.75
N GLU A 251 1.18 2.77 -7.53
CA GLU A 251 -0.10 3.33 -7.12
C GLU A 251 -0.21 3.58 -5.61
N ALA A 252 -1.16 4.45 -5.26
CA ALA A 252 -1.77 4.57 -3.94
C ALA A 252 -3.29 4.57 -4.10
N HIS A 253 -4.03 4.25 -3.05
CA HIS A 253 -5.49 4.13 -3.09
C HIS A 253 -6.14 5.19 -2.21
N PHE A 254 -7.09 5.93 -2.77
CA PHE A 254 -8.06 6.71 -2.00
C PHE A 254 -9.35 5.90 -1.92
N ILE A 255 -9.60 5.31 -0.76
CA ILE A 255 -10.71 4.40 -0.51
C ILE A 255 -11.81 5.20 0.18
N THR A 256 -13.04 5.07 -0.31
CA THR A 256 -14.25 5.63 0.30
C THR A 256 -15.17 4.49 0.68
N ILE A 257 -15.51 4.37 1.96
CA ILE A 257 -16.35 3.33 2.53
C ILE A 257 -17.65 3.96 3.02
N THR A 258 -18.78 3.35 2.63
CA THR A 258 -20.12 3.79 3.02
C THR A 258 -21.04 2.60 3.33
N GLY A 259 -22.16 2.88 4.00
CA GLY A 259 -23.24 1.92 4.17
C GLY A 259 -24.01 1.70 2.86
N LYS A 260 -24.36 0.45 2.54
CA LYS A 260 -25.28 0.17 1.43
C LYS A 260 -26.62 0.82 1.71
N LYS A 261 -27.14 1.59 0.76
CA LYS A 261 -28.54 2.03 0.79
C LYS A 261 -29.41 0.83 0.46
N ASN A 262 -30.28 0.43 1.37
CA ASN A 262 -31.34 -0.52 1.06
C ASN A 262 -32.26 0.15 0.03
N HIS A 263 -32.31 -0.39 -1.18
CA HIS A 263 -33.30 -0.05 -2.20
C HIS A 263 -34.53 -0.94 -2.03
#